data_AF-A0A520CCJ6-F1
#
_entry.id   AF-A0A520CCJ6-F1
#
_cell.length_a   1.000
_cell.length_b   1.000
_cell.length_c   1.000
_cell.angle_alpha   90.00
_cell.angle_beta   90.00
_cell.angle_gamma   90.00
#
_symmetry.space_group_name_H-M   'P 1'
#
loop_
_entity.id
_entity.type
_entity.pdbx_description
1 polymer ?
#
loop_
_entity_poly.entity_id
_entity_poly.type
_entity_poly.pdbx_seq_one_letter_code
_entity_poly.pdbx_strand_id
1 'polypeptide(L)'
;MERSHARACLVTALSMVAGWSAMPTTALAVNLMVPTQVVARVGATCSSMVAGVLDFGTLPATPALGVSRTDATGTVVITCSNAVAFSVVANTGTYASGSQRRMQAASGVYMEYDIYTSSARTTSYPSSGATQSYTSDGSPSTVTAYGRVRSQFLTGFGAFQDVLTWTVTY
;
A
#
# COMPACT_ATOMS: atom_id res chain seq x y z
N MET A 1 66.36 -38.28 -71.14
CA MET A 1 65.34 -37.33 -71.63
C MET A 1 65.41 -36.09 -70.74
N GLU A 2 66.52 -35.34 -70.75
CA GLU A 2 67.00 -34.41 -71.81
C GLU A 2 66.35 -33.03 -71.61
N ARG A 3 66.94 -32.22 -70.73
CA ARG A 3 67.97 -31.17 -71.02
C ARG A 3 67.38 -29.95 -71.74
N SER A 4 67.31 -28.82 -71.03
CA SER A 4 67.34 -27.45 -71.58
C SER A 4 67.16 -26.46 -70.41
N HIS A 5 67.89 -25.37 -70.22
CA HIS A 5 69.19 -24.90 -70.69
C HIS A 5 69.63 -23.86 -69.64
N ALA A 6 70.89 -23.94 -69.20
CA ALA A 6 71.50 -23.00 -68.28
C ALA A 6 71.69 -21.63 -68.95
N ARG A 7 71.34 -20.55 -68.25
CA ARG A 7 71.88 -19.21 -68.48
C ARG A 7 72.17 -18.54 -67.15
N ALA A 8 73.45 -18.63 -66.77
CA ALA A 8 74.06 -17.84 -65.71
C ALA A 8 74.13 -16.37 -66.17
N CYS A 9 73.51 -15.47 -65.41
CA CYS A 9 73.76 -14.04 -65.53
C CYS A 9 74.20 -13.54 -64.15
N LEU A 10 75.51 -13.35 -64.02
CA LEU A 10 76.18 -12.74 -62.87
C LEU A 10 75.78 -11.26 -62.82
N VAL A 11 75.09 -10.82 -61.75
CA VAL A 11 74.93 -9.39 -61.46
C VAL A 11 75.30 -9.15 -60.00
N THR A 12 76.53 -8.63 -59.87
CA THR A 12 77.09 -7.74 -58.85
C THR A 12 76.32 -7.51 -57.54
N ALA A 13 76.97 -7.88 -56.44
CA ALA A 13 76.64 -7.47 -55.09
C ALA A 13 76.84 -5.95 -54.89
N LEU A 14 75.81 -5.27 -54.38
CA LEU A 14 75.90 -3.94 -53.81
C LEU A 14 75.22 -3.96 -52.44
N SER A 15 76.03 -3.83 -51.40
CA SER A 15 75.62 -3.73 -50.00
C SER A 15 74.88 -2.43 -49.71
N MET A 16 73.68 -2.50 -49.15
CA MET A 16 73.01 -1.40 -48.47
C MET A 16 72.50 -1.85 -47.10
N VAL A 17 73.05 -1.23 -46.06
CA VAL A 17 72.57 -1.26 -44.68
C VAL A 17 71.67 -0.04 -44.51
N ALA A 18 70.38 -0.24 -44.20
CA ALA A 18 69.45 0.72 -43.58
C ALA A 18 68.02 0.29 -43.98
N GLY A 19 67.07 0.08 -43.10
CA GLY A 19 67.01 0.01 -41.66
C GLY A 19 65.64 -0.59 -41.38
N TRP A 20 65.49 -1.40 -40.34
CA TRP A 20 64.15 -1.67 -39.83
C TRP A 20 63.62 -0.35 -39.31
N SER A 21 62.90 0.40 -40.14
CA SER A 21 61.97 1.39 -39.64
C SER A 21 60.96 0.60 -38.81
N ALA A 22 61.20 0.56 -37.50
CA ALA A 22 60.19 0.20 -36.54
C ALA A 22 59.03 1.16 -36.81
N MET A 23 58.01 0.66 -37.52
CA MET A 23 56.79 1.44 -37.70
C MET A 23 56.33 1.80 -36.29
N PRO A 24 56.04 3.07 -35.99
CA PRO A 24 55.44 3.40 -34.71
C PRO A 24 54.12 2.64 -34.67
N THR A 25 54.05 1.57 -33.88
CA THR A 25 52.79 0.89 -33.59
C THR A 25 51.95 1.89 -32.82
N THR A 26 51.14 2.64 -33.53
CA THR A 26 50.06 3.41 -32.93
C THR A 26 49.11 2.38 -32.34
N ALA A 27 49.22 2.15 -31.04
CA ALA A 27 48.28 1.32 -30.32
C ALA A 27 46.90 1.99 -30.46
N LEU A 28 46.02 1.38 -31.26
CA LEU A 28 44.61 1.76 -31.30
C LEU A 28 44.02 1.35 -29.95
N ALA A 29 43.65 2.33 -29.13
CA ALA A 29 42.84 2.06 -27.95
C ALA A 29 41.45 1.59 -28.43
N VAL A 30 41.20 0.29 -28.38
CA VAL A 30 39.88 -0.28 -28.62
C VAL A 30 39.19 -0.41 -27.27
N ASN A 31 38.22 0.46 -27.01
CA ASN A 31 37.41 0.39 -25.80
C ASN A 31 36.31 -0.67 -25.99
N LEU A 32 36.28 -1.72 -25.16
CA LEU A 32 35.11 -2.58 -25.03
C LEU A 32 34.06 -1.86 -24.18
N MET A 33 32.94 -1.52 -24.80
CA MET A 33 31.78 -0.92 -24.13
C MET A 33 30.59 -1.87 -24.27
N VAL A 34 29.93 -2.17 -23.15
CA VAL A 34 28.67 -2.90 -23.14
C VAL A 34 27.65 -2.05 -22.37
N PRO A 35 26.48 -1.73 -22.95
CA PRO A 35 25.44 -1.03 -22.20
C PRO A 35 24.82 -1.98 -21.17
N THR A 36 24.57 -1.47 -19.96
CA THR A 36 23.81 -2.16 -18.92
C THR A 36 22.45 -1.48 -18.74
N GLN A 37 21.41 -2.27 -18.50
CA GLN A 37 20.09 -1.74 -18.18
C GLN A 37 19.99 -1.45 -16.68
N VAL A 38 19.73 -0.20 -16.32
CA VAL A 38 19.43 0.20 -14.94
C VAL A 38 17.91 0.30 -14.79
N VAL A 39 17.33 -0.49 -13.87
CA VAL A 39 15.89 -0.51 -13.61
C VAL A 39 15.59 -0.25 -12.14
N ALA A 40 14.50 0.46 -11.88
CA ALA A 40 13.91 0.62 -10.56
C ALA A 40 12.38 0.43 -10.66
N ARG A 41 11.74 -0.06 -9.59
CA ARG A 41 10.29 -0.20 -9.50
C ARG A 41 9.81 0.45 -8.20
N VAL A 42 8.77 1.27 -8.30
CA VAL A 42 8.08 1.85 -7.15
C VAL A 42 6.71 1.18 -7.06
N GLY A 43 6.42 0.56 -5.92
CA GLY A 43 5.14 -0.11 -5.65
C GLY A 43 4.11 0.82 -5.01
N ALA A 44 2.85 0.43 -5.05
CA ALA A 44 1.77 1.05 -4.28
C ALA A 44 2.00 0.83 -2.78
N THR A 45 1.85 1.89 -1.96
CA THR A 45 2.00 1.80 -0.51
C THR A 45 0.99 2.69 0.20
N CYS A 46 0.37 2.18 1.28
CA CYS A 46 -0.31 3.01 2.26
C CYS A 46 0.60 3.22 3.47
N SER A 47 0.95 4.48 3.75
CA SER A 47 2.01 4.84 4.71
C SER A 47 1.49 5.13 6.12
N SER A 48 0.22 5.54 6.25
CA SER A 48 -0.36 5.86 7.55
C SER A 48 -1.86 5.58 7.60
N MET A 49 -2.32 5.14 8.76
CA MET A 49 -3.73 4.99 9.10
C MET A 49 -3.96 5.49 10.52
N VAL A 50 -4.86 6.45 10.69
CA VAL A 50 -5.19 7.04 11.98
C VAL A 50 -6.71 6.99 12.17
N ALA A 51 -7.17 6.18 13.12
CA ALA A 51 -8.58 6.12 13.48
C ALA A 51 -8.91 7.18 14.54
N GLY A 52 -9.93 7.98 14.27
CA GLY A 52 -10.57 8.85 15.24
C GLY A 52 -11.58 8.10 16.12
N VAL A 53 -12.06 8.77 17.17
CA VAL A 53 -13.07 8.21 18.08
C VAL A 53 -14.46 8.38 17.46
N LEU A 54 -15.26 7.30 17.45
CA LEU A 54 -16.70 7.36 17.24
C LEU A 54 -17.37 7.54 18.61
N ASP A 55 -17.65 8.80 18.96
CA ASP A 55 -18.22 9.14 20.26
C ASP A 55 -19.73 9.40 20.15
N PHE A 56 -20.53 8.62 20.88
CA PHE A 56 -21.98 8.82 21.00
C PHE A 56 -22.36 9.86 22.06
N GLY A 57 -21.38 10.39 22.78
CA GLY A 57 -21.56 11.34 23.86
C GLY A 57 -22.24 10.72 25.08
N THR A 58 -22.79 11.59 25.92
CA THR A 58 -23.60 11.14 27.07
C THR A 58 -25.02 10.82 26.61
N LEU A 59 -25.38 9.55 26.65
CA LEU A 59 -26.71 9.09 26.29
C LEU A 59 -27.66 9.25 27.48
N PRO A 60 -28.74 10.06 27.38
CA PRO A 60 -29.71 10.17 28.46
C PRO A 60 -30.44 8.83 28.61
N ALA A 61 -30.36 8.26 29.81
CA ALA A 61 -31.10 7.05 30.18
C ALA A 61 -32.37 7.43 30.97
N THR A 62 -33.48 6.75 30.69
CA THR A 62 -34.68 6.85 31.54
C THR A 62 -34.44 6.14 32.88
N PRO A 63 -35.30 6.35 33.91
CA PRO A 63 -35.22 5.60 35.16
C PRO A 63 -35.29 4.07 34.99
N ALA A 64 -35.88 3.60 33.89
CA ALA A 64 -35.93 2.19 33.50
C ALA A 64 -34.71 1.74 32.66
N LEU A 65 -33.63 2.54 32.62
CA LEU A 65 -32.43 2.29 31.81
C LEU A 65 -32.72 2.16 30.30
N GLY A 66 -33.75 2.86 29.82
CA GLY A 66 -34.05 2.99 28.40
C GLY A 66 -33.17 4.07 27.77
N VAL A 67 -32.48 3.73 26.70
CA VAL A 67 -31.65 4.64 25.90
C VAL A 67 -32.38 4.95 24.59
N SER A 68 -32.44 6.23 24.22
CA SER A 68 -33.02 6.67 22.94
C SER A 68 -32.07 6.43 21.77
N ARG A 69 -32.63 6.41 20.54
CA ARG A 69 -31.79 6.36 19.33
C ARG A 69 -30.85 7.56 19.29
N THR A 70 -29.54 7.30 19.22
CA THR A 70 -28.51 8.33 19.08
C THR A 70 -27.58 8.01 17.94
N ASP A 71 -27.22 9.03 17.19
CA ASP A 71 -26.40 8.96 15.99
C ASP A 71 -25.07 9.67 16.25
N ALA A 72 -23.98 9.12 15.74
CA ALA A 72 -22.64 9.70 15.85
C ALA A 72 -21.86 9.51 14.54
N THR A 73 -20.72 10.18 14.43
CA THR A 73 -19.82 10.07 13.28
C THR A 73 -18.38 9.90 13.80
N GLY A 74 -17.67 8.95 13.22
CA GLY A 74 -16.24 8.74 13.44
C GLY A 74 -15.52 8.75 12.09
N THR A 75 -14.21 9.00 12.11
CA THR A 75 -13.40 9.07 10.89
C THR A 75 -12.16 8.23 11.02
N VAL A 76 -11.63 7.80 9.88
CA VAL A 76 -10.33 7.16 9.74
C VAL A 76 -9.60 7.85 8.61
N VAL A 77 -8.43 8.39 8.90
CA VAL A 77 -7.58 9.05 7.91
C VAL A 77 -6.56 8.06 7.40
N ILE A 78 -6.54 7.83 6.09
CA ILE A 78 -5.65 6.88 5.42
C ILE A 78 -4.85 7.65 4.37
N THR A 79 -3.52 7.49 4.37
CA THR A 79 -2.65 8.09 3.37
C THR A 79 -2.00 6.98 2.56
N CYS A 80 -2.19 7.00 1.25
CA CYS A 80 -1.53 6.09 0.32
C CYS A 80 -0.79 6.88 -0.76
N SER A 81 0.10 6.22 -1.49
CA SER A 81 0.76 6.82 -2.65
C SER A 81 -0.27 7.23 -3.72
N ASN A 82 0.08 8.22 -4.55
CA ASN A 82 -0.80 8.74 -5.59
C ASN A 82 -1.33 7.63 -6.52
N ALA A 83 -2.61 7.73 -6.88
CA ALA A 83 -3.34 6.82 -7.76
C ALA A 83 -3.46 5.37 -7.24
N VAL A 84 -3.27 5.13 -5.95
CA VAL A 84 -3.54 3.82 -5.33
C VAL A 84 -5.02 3.68 -5.01
N ALA A 85 -5.65 2.68 -5.62
CA ALA A 85 -6.96 2.20 -5.19
C ALA A 85 -6.78 1.34 -3.93
N PHE A 86 -7.61 1.60 -2.92
CA PHE A 86 -7.59 0.83 -1.69
C PHE A 86 -9.01 0.53 -1.23
N SER A 87 -9.13 -0.49 -0.40
CA SER A 87 -10.39 -0.95 0.12
C SER A 87 -10.35 -1.08 1.64
N VAL A 88 -11.46 -0.77 2.29
CA VAL A 88 -11.53 -0.67 3.75
C VAL A 88 -12.65 -1.54 4.30
N VAL A 89 -12.33 -2.26 5.36
CA VAL A 89 -13.30 -2.97 6.21
C VAL A 89 -13.05 -2.62 7.68
N ALA A 90 -14.10 -2.71 8.49
CA ALA A 90 -14.04 -2.54 9.94
C ALA A 90 -14.66 -3.77 10.61
N ASN A 91 -13.90 -4.46 11.46
CA ASN A 91 -14.38 -5.66 12.12
C ASN A 91 -15.63 -5.40 13.00
N THR A 92 -16.15 -6.43 13.64
CA THR A 92 -17.34 -6.32 14.50
C THR A 92 -17.06 -5.81 15.91
N GLY A 93 -15.80 -5.51 16.23
CA GLY A 93 -15.37 -5.06 17.55
C GLY A 93 -14.98 -6.18 18.49
N THR A 94 -14.54 -5.78 19.68
CA THR A 94 -14.01 -6.68 20.72
C THR A 94 -15.13 -7.45 21.41
N TYR A 95 -16.30 -6.83 21.56
CA TYR A 95 -17.43 -7.39 22.33
C TYR A 95 -18.61 -7.84 21.46
N ALA A 96 -18.35 -8.10 20.18
CA ALA A 96 -19.36 -8.52 19.22
C ALA A 96 -20.15 -9.76 19.68
N SER A 97 -21.42 -9.83 19.31
CA SER A 97 -22.25 -11.03 19.43
C SER A 97 -22.66 -11.48 18.03
N GLY A 98 -21.96 -12.46 17.47
CA GLY A 98 -22.09 -12.81 16.05
C GLY A 98 -21.70 -11.62 15.16
N SER A 99 -22.62 -11.14 14.33
CA SER A 99 -22.43 -9.96 13.49
C SER A 99 -22.80 -8.63 14.16
N GLN A 100 -23.48 -8.66 15.31
CA GLN A 100 -23.92 -7.46 16.03
C GLN A 100 -22.75 -6.86 16.81
N ARG A 101 -22.44 -5.58 16.54
CA ARG A 101 -21.44 -4.85 17.32
C ARG A 101 -22.03 -4.43 18.66
N ARG A 102 -21.22 -4.51 19.71
CA ARG A 102 -21.60 -4.12 21.06
C ARG A 102 -20.43 -3.46 21.76
N MET A 103 -20.74 -2.53 22.64
CA MET A 103 -19.80 -1.94 23.58
C MET A 103 -20.13 -2.43 24.99
N GLN A 104 -19.11 -2.52 25.84
CA GLN A 104 -19.26 -3.06 27.19
C GLN A 104 -18.91 -1.98 28.22
N ALA A 105 -19.72 -1.88 29.28
CA ALA A 105 -19.38 -1.13 30.47
C ALA A 105 -18.50 -1.99 31.41
N ALA A 106 -17.75 -1.35 32.30
CA ALA A 106 -16.92 -2.05 33.30
C ALA A 106 -17.71 -3.03 34.19
N SER A 107 -19.03 -2.83 34.33
CA SER A 107 -19.96 -3.71 35.04
C SER A 107 -20.32 -4.99 34.26
N GLY A 108 -19.87 -5.15 33.01
CA GLY A 108 -20.17 -6.29 32.16
C GLY A 108 -21.44 -6.13 31.31
N VAL A 109 -22.17 -5.02 31.46
CA VAL A 109 -23.38 -4.70 30.68
C VAL A 109 -22.98 -4.35 29.24
N TYR A 110 -23.75 -4.84 28.27
CA TYR A 110 -23.55 -4.56 26.86
C TYR A 110 -24.59 -3.56 26.33
N MET A 111 -24.16 -2.70 25.40
CA MET A 111 -25.01 -1.84 24.60
C MET A 111 -24.72 -2.10 23.12
N GLU A 112 -25.78 -2.28 22.34
CA GLU A 112 -25.66 -2.53 20.91
C GLU A 112 -25.51 -1.23 20.12
N TYR A 113 -24.65 -1.27 19.11
CA TYR A 113 -24.50 -0.19 18.15
C TYR A 113 -24.21 -0.78 16.76
N ASP A 114 -24.39 0.04 15.73
CA ASP A 114 -23.98 -0.29 14.38
C ASP A 114 -23.24 0.88 13.75
N ILE A 115 -22.40 0.58 12.76
CA ILE A 115 -21.75 1.57 11.91
C ILE A 115 -22.16 1.35 10.46
N TYR A 116 -22.24 2.45 9.72
CA TYR A 116 -22.75 2.50 8.36
C TYR A 116 -21.83 3.29 7.44
N THR A 117 -21.93 3.03 6.14
CA THR A 117 -21.08 3.65 5.11
C THR A 117 -21.55 5.07 4.73
N SER A 118 -22.79 5.42 5.04
CA SER A 118 -23.38 6.72 4.72
C SER A 118 -24.26 7.25 5.86
N SER A 119 -24.52 8.56 5.82
CA SER A 119 -25.41 9.24 6.79
C SER A 119 -26.85 8.73 6.72
N ALA A 120 -27.29 8.17 5.60
CA ALA A 120 -28.60 7.53 5.47
C ALA A 120 -28.72 6.24 6.28
N ARG A 121 -27.58 5.60 6.62
CA ARG A 121 -27.51 4.39 7.44
C ARG A 121 -28.34 3.22 6.91
N THR A 122 -28.34 3.07 5.59
CA THR A 122 -29.01 1.99 4.86
C THR A 122 -28.11 0.78 4.64
N THR A 123 -26.79 0.99 4.63
CA THR A 123 -25.79 -0.05 4.37
C THR A 123 -24.80 -0.11 5.51
N SER A 124 -24.77 -1.24 6.22
CA SER A 124 -23.82 -1.48 7.30
C SER A 124 -22.39 -1.43 6.81
N TYR A 125 -21.48 -0.93 7.65
CA TYR A 125 -20.07 -0.90 7.32
C TYR A 125 -19.53 -2.34 7.26
N PRO A 126 -18.90 -2.73 6.14
CA PRO A 126 -18.48 -4.11 5.95
C PRO A 126 -17.44 -4.55 6.97
N SER A 127 -17.61 -5.77 7.47
CA SER A 127 -16.67 -6.44 8.38
C SER A 127 -15.80 -7.50 7.71
N SER A 128 -16.24 -8.04 6.57
CA SER A 128 -15.51 -8.99 5.74
C SER A 128 -16.15 -9.05 4.33
N GLY A 129 -15.43 -9.58 3.35
CA GLY A 129 -15.96 -9.75 1.99
C GLY A 129 -16.08 -8.43 1.23
N ALA A 130 -17.31 -7.92 1.06
CA ALA A 130 -17.57 -6.65 0.38
C ALA A 130 -16.81 -5.50 1.06
N THR A 131 -16.21 -4.58 0.31
CA THR A 131 -15.36 -3.53 0.87
C THR A 131 -15.84 -2.14 0.49
N GLN A 132 -15.47 -1.11 1.26
CA GLN A 132 -15.60 0.28 0.80
C GLN A 132 -14.36 0.66 0.00
N SER A 133 -14.53 1.01 -1.27
CA SER A 133 -13.43 1.32 -2.18
C SER A 133 -13.20 2.81 -2.28
N TYR A 134 -11.92 3.18 -2.30
CA TYR A 134 -11.43 4.55 -2.39
C TYR A 134 -10.24 4.61 -3.34
N THR A 135 -9.93 5.81 -3.82
CA THR A 135 -8.72 6.07 -4.61
C THR A 135 -7.98 7.24 -3.97
N SER A 136 -6.73 7.03 -3.60
CA SER A 136 -5.89 8.09 -3.05
C SER A 136 -5.26 8.93 -4.16
N ASP A 137 -5.17 10.23 -3.95
CA ASP A 137 -4.42 11.17 -4.79
C ASP A 137 -3.02 11.47 -4.22
N GLY A 138 -2.55 10.69 -3.24
CA GLY A 138 -1.30 10.96 -2.53
C GLY A 138 -1.48 11.81 -1.27
N SER A 139 -2.66 12.39 -1.07
CA SER A 139 -3.02 13.14 0.13
C SER A 139 -3.81 12.27 1.13
N PRO A 140 -3.90 12.70 2.41
CA PRO A 140 -4.72 12.03 3.40
C PRO A 140 -6.18 11.93 2.95
N SER A 141 -6.68 10.71 2.82
CA SER A 141 -8.06 10.38 2.46
C SER A 141 -8.87 10.10 3.72
N THR A 142 -9.95 10.84 3.93
CA THR A 142 -10.83 10.64 5.09
C THR A 142 -11.95 9.67 4.78
N VAL A 143 -11.95 8.54 5.49
CA VAL A 143 -13.03 7.55 5.51
C VAL A 143 -13.94 7.85 6.69
N THR A 144 -15.24 7.93 6.43
CA THR A 144 -16.24 8.25 7.48
C THR A 144 -17.06 7.02 7.84
N ALA A 145 -17.20 6.78 9.14
CA ALA A 145 -18.09 5.78 9.71
C ALA A 145 -19.27 6.49 10.40
N TYR A 146 -20.48 6.15 10.00
CA TYR A 146 -21.69 6.73 10.61
C TYR A 146 -22.22 5.75 11.66
N GLY A 147 -22.08 6.09 12.93
CA GLY A 147 -22.57 5.29 14.04
C GLY A 147 -24.06 5.51 14.32
N ARG A 148 -24.69 4.47 14.88
CA ARG A 148 -26.01 4.54 15.52
C ARG A 148 -26.10 3.58 16.71
N VAL A 149 -26.56 4.11 17.84
CA VAL A 149 -27.17 3.33 18.92
C VAL A 149 -28.68 3.35 18.68
N ARG A 150 -29.31 2.17 18.58
CA ARG A 150 -30.78 2.06 18.49
C ARG A 150 -31.41 2.20 19.87
N SER A 151 -32.70 2.51 19.90
CA SER A 151 -33.47 2.52 21.14
C SER A 151 -33.46 1.13 21.77
N GLN A 152 -33.02 1.03 23.02
CA GLN A 152 -32.87 -0.25 23.73
C GLN A 152 -32.98 -0.04 25.24
N PHE A 153 -33.22 -1.12 25.98
CA PHE A 153 -33.14 -1.13 27.44
C PHE A 153 -31.84 -1.82 27.87
N LEU A 154 -31.16 -1.24 28.84
CA LEU A 154 -29.93 -1.78 29.41
C LEU A 154 -30.22 -2.41 30.77
N THR A 155 -29.34 -3.31 31.20
CA THR A 155 -29.37 -3.91 32.54
C THR A 155 -28.52 -3.15 33.56
N GLY A 156 -27.86 -2.08 33.15
CA GLY A 156 -27.09 -1.19 34.02
C GLY A 156 -26.56 0.05 33.28
N PHE A 157 -25.81 0.86 34.01
CA PHE A 157 -25.20 2.11 33.52
C PHE A 157 -23.67 2.04 33.59
N GLY A 158 -23.00 2.97 32.91
CA GLY A 158 -21.54 3.11 32.94
C GLY A 158 -21.00 3.71 31.65
N ALA A 159 -19.68 3.84 31.57
CA ALA A 159 -18.99 4.19 30.34
C ALA A 159 -18.85 2.93 29.47
N PHE A 160 -19.59 2.89 28.36
CA PHE A 160 -19.56 1.77 27.42
C PHE A 160 -18.48 1.99 26.38
N GLN A 161 -17.61 1.00 26.19
CA GLN A 161 -16.48 1.09 25.26
C GLN A 161 -16.39 -0.17 24.39
N ASP A 162 -15.89 0.01 23.16
CA ASP A 162 -15.53 -1.07 22.25
C ASP A 162 -14.32 -0.63 21.43
N VAL A 163 -13.59 -1.58 20.87
CA VAL A 163 -12.44 -1.33 19.99
C VAL A 163 -12.67 -2.01 18.66
N LEU A 164 -12.78 -1.20 17.60
CA LEU A 164 -12.85 -1.65 16.21
C LEU A 164 -11.46 -1.70 15.59
N THR A 165 -11.16 -2.78 14.89
CA THR A 165 -9.98 -2.90 14.03
C THR A 165 -10.37 -2.64 12.59
N TRP A 166 -9.72 -1.63 12.01
CA TRP A 166 -9.86 -1.27 10.61
C TRP A 166 -8.76 -1.92 9.79
N THR A 167 -9.11 -2.45 8.62
CA THR A 167 -8.16 -3.10 7.70
C THR A 167 -8.22 -2.42 6.35
N VAL A 168 -7.06 -2.10 5.79
CA VAL A 168 -6.89 -1.51 4.47
C VAL A 168 -6.18 -2.51 3.58
N THR A 169 -6.73 -2.75 2.40
CA THR A 169 -6.13 -3.61 1.36
C THR A 169 -5.89 -2.78 0.10
N TYR A 170 -4.66 -2.83 -0.45
CA TYR A 170 -4.18 -2.06 -1.60
C TYR A 170 -3.16 -2.85 -2.42
#